data_AF-A0A0A9WRM5-F1
#
_entry.id   AF-A0A0A9WRM5-F1
#
_cell.length_a   1.000
_cell.length_b   1.000
_cell.length_c   1.000
_cell.angle_alpha   90.00
_cell.angle_beta   90.00
_cell.angle_gamma   90.00
#
_symmetry.space_group_name_H-M   'P 1'
#
loop_
_entity.id
_entity.type
_entity.pdbx_description
1 polymer ?
#
loop_
_entity_poly.entity_id
_entity_poly.type
_entity_poly.pdbx_seq_one_letter_code
_entity_poly.pdbx_strand_id
1 'polypeptide(L)'
;MQHYIIYGRMHYIAIFDKLDLVPCKVQEYLINQYTKCGGFQDTTYGEIDGRFTYCIVASLAILQLFDKVNIDWTKVSKYITMCTNFDGGFGSIPGGESHAGYVFCNIGV
;
A
#
# COMPACT_ATOMS: atom_id res chain seq x y z
N MET A 1 4.64 0.29 -11.00
CA MET A 1 5.82 -0.59 -10.85
C MET A 1 6.80 -0.14 -9.75
N GLN A 2 6.90 1.17 -9.49
CA GLN A 2 7.87 1.74 -8.55
C GLN A 2 7.66 1.31 -7.08
N HIS A 3 6.40 1.15 -6.66
CA HIS A 3 6.01 0.72 -5.31
C HIS A 3 6.57 -0.63 -4.89
N TYR A 4 6.57 -1.61 -5.80
CA TYR A 4 7.09 -2.96 -5.53
C TYR A 4 8.59 -2.95 -5.25
N ILE A 5 9.33 -2.14 -6.00
CA ILE A 5 10.78 -2.00 -5.86
C ILE A 5 11.10 -1.32 -4.53
N ILE A 6 10.35 -0.26 -4.19
CA ILE A 6 10.51 0.45 -2.91
C ILE A 6 10.22 -0.49 -1.75
N TYR A 7 9.06 -1.14 -1.74
CA TYR A 7 8.70 -2.06 -0.66
C TYR A 7 9.68 -3.23 -0.55
N GLY A 8 10.07 -3.86 -1.66
CA GLY A 8 11.05 -4.96 -1.65
C GLY A 8 12.39 -4.54 -1.07
N ARG A 9 12.89 -3.35 -1.44
CA ARG A 9 14.10 -2.77 -0.87
C ARG A 9 13.94 -2.44 0.61
N MET A 10 12.80 -1.86 0.99
CA MET A 10 12.48 -1.53 2.39
C MET A 10 12.49 -2.77 3.28
N HIS A 11 11.82 -3.83 2.83
CA HIS A 11 11.77 -5.11 3.53
C HIS A 11 13.18 -5.70 3.66
N TYR A 12 13.96 -5.72 2.58
CA TYR A 12 15.36 -6.18 2.63
C TYR A 12 16.19 -5.40 3.64
N ILE A 13 16.14 -4.06 3.61
CA ILE A 13 16.88 -3.20 4.53
C ILE A 13 16.44 -3.43 5.99
N ALA A 14 15.14 -3.62 6.23
CA ALA A 14 14.59 -3.89 7.54
C ALA A 14 15.08 -5.23 8.12
N ILE A 15 15.16 -6.29 7.31
CA ILE A 15 15.66 -7.61 7.73
C ILE A 15 17.07 -7.52 8.32
N PHE A 16 17.92 -6.63 7.78
CA PHE A 16 19.30 -6.45 8.25
C PHE A 16 19.47 -5.33 9.28
N ASP A 17 18.36 -4.76 9.78
CA ASP A 17 18.37 -3.66 10.75
C ASP A 17 19.19 -2.44 10.26
N LYS A 18 18.97 -2.05 9.00
CA LYS A 18 19.66 -0.93 8.33
C LYS A 18 18.74 0.20 7.90
N LEU A 19 17.66 0.44 8.65
CA LEU A 19 16.65 1.45 8.29
C LEU A 19 17.21 2.87 8.16
N ASP A 20 18.37 3.16 8.76
CA ASP A 20 19.14 4.39 8.58
C ASP A 20 19.59 4.64 7.13
N LEU A 21 19.68 3.59 6.31
CA LEU A 21 20.04 3.68 4.89
C LEU A 21 18.87 4.12 3.99
N VAL A 22 17.66 4.28 4.54
CA VAL A 22 16.47 4.66 3.78
C VAL A 22 16.48 6.18 3.56
N PRO A 23 16.58 6.67 2.31
CA PRO A 23 16.63 8.11 2.05
C PRO A 23 15.31 8.79 2.44
N CYS A 24 15.37 10.01 3.00
CA CYS A 24 14.18 10.80 3.33
C CYS A 24 13.22 11.00 2.15
N LYS A 25 13.77 11.11 0.92
CA LYS A 25 12.97 11.22 -0.31
C LYS A 25 12.05 10.03 -0.55
N VAL A 26 12.42 8.83 -0.10
CA VAL A 26 11.54 7.65 -0.19
C VAL A 26 10.35 7.80 0.75
N GLN A 27 10.58 8.35 1.95
CA GLN A 27 9.51 8.63 2.91
C GLN A 27 8.54 9.66 2.34
N GLU A 28 9.04 10.79 1.83
CA GLU A 28 8.21 11.82 1.16
C GLU A 28 7.43 11.25 -0.02
N TYR A 29 8.07 10.39 -0.81
CA TYR A 29 7.42 9.73 -1.94
C TYR A 29 6.21 8.89 -1.50
N LEU A 30 6.37 8.03 -0.48
CA LEU A 30 5.31 7.15 0.03
C LEU A 30 4.08 7.94 0.49
N ILE A 31 4.30 9.07 1.17
CA ILE A 31 3.25 9.93 1.71
C ILE A 31 2.41 10.56 0.59
N ASN A 32 3.04 10.89 -0.55
CA ASN A 32 2.41 11.63 -1.64
C ASN A 32 1.57 10.78 -2.61
N GLN A 33 1.45 9.47 -2.40
CA GLN A 33 0.67 8.59 -3.29
C GLN A 33 -0.78 8.40 -2.84
N TYR A 34 -1.15 8.94 -1.68
CA TYR A 34 -2.51 8.82 -1.15
C TYR A 34 -3.50 9.60 -2.03
N THR A 35 -4.62 8.95 -2.38
CA THR A 35 -5.60 9.51 -3.30
C THR A 35 -6.93 9.81 -2.63
N LYS A 36 -7.79 10.58 -3.32
CA LYS A 36 -9.13 10.95 -2.80
C LYS A 36 -10.07 9.76 -2.61
N CYS A 37 -9.84 8.63 -3.29
CA CYS A 37 -10.69 7.45 -3.21
C CYS A 37 -10.35 6.52 -2.03
N GLY A 38 -9.27 6.80 -1.28
CA GLY A 38 -8.83 5.99 -0.15
C GLY A 38 -7.72 5.00 -0.48
N GLY A 39 -7.43 4.73 -1.76
CA GLY A 39 -6.30 3.92 -2.17
C GLY A 39 -5.04 4.74 -2.47
N PHE A 40 -3.97 4.05 -2.86
CA PHE A 40 -2.72 4.65 -3.30
C PHE A 40 -2.47 4.33 -4.76
N GLN A 41 -2.03 5.33 -5.52
CA GLN A 41 -1.88 5.21 -6.97
C GLN A 41 -0.45 4.84 -7.40
N ASP A 42 -0.33 4.13 -8.51
CA ASP A 42 0.93 4.02 -9.23
C ASP A 42 1.29 5.34 -9.92
N THR A 43 2.57 5.66 -9.97
CA THR A 43 3.05 6.93 -10.52
C THR A 43 3.01 7.01 -12.03
N THR A 44 3.02 5.87 -12.72
CA THR A 44 3.13 5.84 -14.19
C THR A 44 1.78 5.95 -14.88
N TYR A 45 0.75 5.28 -14.36
CA TYR A 45 -0.55 5.18 -15.03
C TYR A 45 -1.75 5.52 -14.11
N GLY A 46 -1.50 5.88 -12.85
CA GLY A 46 -2.57 6.24 -11.91
C GLY A 46 -3.44 5.06 -11.48
N GLU A 47 -2.99 3.83 -11.71
CA GLU A 47 -3.69 2.62 -11.25
C GLU A 47 -3.77 2.62 -9.73
N ILE A 48 -4.94 2.30 -9.19
CA ILE A 48 -5.17 2.16 -7.76
C ILE A 48 -5.62 0.74 -7.53
N ASP A 49 -4.85 -0.04 -6.77
CA ASP A 49 -5.20 -1.39 -6.41
C ASP A 49 -4.71 -1.75 -5.00
N GLY A 50 -5.15 -2.92 -4.51
CA GLY A 50 -4.77 -3.42 -3.19
C GLY A 50 -3.27 -3.65 -2.99
N ARG A 51 -2.51 -3.94 -4.05
CA ARG A 51 -1.07 -4.21 -3.98
C ARG A 51 -0.28 -2.94 -3.71
N PHE A 52 -0.61 -1.85 -4.42
CA PHE A 52 0.02 -0.55 -4.18
C PHE A 52 -0.27 -0.05 -2.76
N THR A 53 -1.53 -0.19 -2.34
CA THR A 53 -1.97 0.16 -0.99
C THR A 53 -1.19 -0.63 0.06
N TYR A 54 -1.11 -1.96 -0.07
CA TYR A 54 -0.31 -2.82 0.80
C TYR A 54 1.16 -2.41 0.86
N CYS A 55 1.83 -2.25 -0.29
CA CYS A 55 3.24 -1.90 -0.33
C CYS A 55 3.55 -0.60 0.40
N ILE A 56 2.69 0.41 0.29
CA ILE A 56 2.88 1.69 0.98
C ILE A 56 2.57 1.56 2.46
N VAL A 57 1.43 0.98 2.84
CA VAL A 57 1.05 0.83 4.26
C VAL A 57 2.08 -0.02 5.02
N ALA A 58 2.53 -1.14 4.44
CA ALA A 58 3.58 -1.96 5.02
C ALA A 58 4.93 -1.21 5.12
N SER A 59 5.27 -0.37 4.12
CA SER A 59 6.48 0.47 4.21
C SER A 59 6.38 1.52 5.32
N LEU A 60 5.21 2.15 5.49
CA LEU A 60 4.95 3.10 6.58
C LEU A 60 5.06 2.42 7.95
N ALA A 61 4.60 1.17 8.07
CA ALA A 61 4.73 0.36 9.27
C ALA A 61 6.19 0.07 9.61
N ILE A 62 6.98 -0.41 8.64
CA ILE A 62 8.41 -0.68 8.79
C ILE A 62 9.16 0.58 9.25
N LEU A 63 8.80 1.75 8.70
CA LEU A 63 9.44 3.03 9.02
C LEU A 63 8.87 3.73 10.26
N GLN A 64 7.80 3.19 10.86
CA GLN A 64 7.09 3.81 11.99
C GLN A 64 6.62 5.25 11.69
N LEU A 65 6.01 5.46 10.52
CA LEU A 65 5.62 6.79 10.03
C LEU A 65 4.12 7.08 10.09
N PHE A 66 3.29 6.20 10.67
CA PHE A 66 1.83 6.39 10.73
C PHE A 66 1.39 7.72 11.34
N ASP A 67 2.13 8.25 12.33
CA ASP A 67 1.81 9.54 12.97
C ASP A 67 2.32 10.76 12.20
N LYS A 68 3.11 10.54 11.14
CA LYS A 68 3.75 11.60 10.33
C LYS A 68 3.08 11.79 8.97
N VAL A 69 2.00 11.07 8.70
CA VAL A 69 1.29 11.10 7.42
C VAL A 69 -0.12 11.65 7.58
N ASN A 70 -0.57 12.44 6.61
CA ASN A 70 -1.94 12.94 6.57
C ASN A 70 -2.80 12.00 5.71
N ILE A 71 -3.10 10.81 6.23
CA ILE A 71 -3.92 9.79 5.57
C ILE A 71 -5.22 9.62 6.36
N ASP A 72 -6.34 9.61 5.63
CA ASP A 72 -7.65 9.26 6.20
C ASP A 72 -7.84 7.74 6.15
N TRP A 73 -7.43 7.07 7.23
CA TRP A 73 -7.48 5.62 7.37
C TRP A 73 -8.90 5.04 7.24
N THR A 74 -9.94 5.84 7.50
CA THR A 74 -11.33 5.42 7.30
C THR A 74 -11.63 5.22 5.82
N LYS A 75 -11.09 6.07 4.95
CA LYS A 75 -11.22 5.90 3.49
C LYS A 75 -10.39 4.73 2.97
N VAL A 76 -9.21 4.49 3.53
CA VAL A 76 -8.40 3.32 3.19
C VAL A 76 -9.20 2.05 3.50
N SER A 77 -9.71 1.91 4.72
CA SER A 77 -10.54 0.77 5.13
C SER A 77 -11.78 0.61 4.25
N LYS A 78 -12.45 1.72 3.90
CA LYS A 78 -13.62 1.70 3.01
C LYS A 78 -13.26 1.21 1.60
N TYR A 79 -12.15 1.67 1.03
CA TYR A 79 -11.68 1.24 -0.28
C TYR A 79 -11.39 -0.26 -0.29
N ILE A 80 -10.67 -0.76 0.71
CA ILE A 80 -10.38 -2.20 0.86
C ILE A 80 -11.67 -3.02 0.98
N THR A 81 -12.62 -2.55 1.78
CA THR A 81 -13.92 -3.22 1.96
C THR A 81 -14.68 -3.32 0.64
N MET A 82 -14.65 -2.28 -0.19
CA MET A 82 -15.29 -2.27 -1.51
C MET A 82 -14.67 -3.28 -2.50
N CYS A 83 -13.45 -3.76 -2.26
CA CYS A 83 -12.81 -4.79 -3.07
C CYS A 83 -13.21 -6.22 -2.67
N THR A 84 -14.02 -6.40 -1.63
CA THR A 84 -14.48 -7.74 -1.17
C THR A 84 -15.61 -8.26 -2.07
N ASN A 85 -15.53 -9.53 -2.45
CA ASN A 85 -16.51 -10.20 -3.31
C ASN A 85 -17.39 -11.19 -2.53
N PHE A 86 -18.43 -11.72 -3.19
CA PHE A 86 -19.42 -12.61 -2.59
C PHE A 86 -18.85 -13.93 -2.04
N ASP A 87 -17.72 -14.37 -2.58
CA ASP A 87 -16.97 -15.56 -2.17
C ASP A 87 -16.06 -15.30 -0.96
N GLY A 88 -16.07 -14.08 -0.42
CA GLY A 88 -15.17 -13.64 0.65
C GLY A 88 -13.74 -13.33 0.17
N GLY A 89 -13.48 -13.46 -1.14
CA GLY A 89 -12.22 -13.06 -1.76
C GLY A 89 -12.13 -11.55 -1.96
N PHE A 90 -10.97 -11.12 -2.46
CA PHE A 90 -10.75 -9.72 -2.82
C PHE A 90 -10.32 -9.59 -4.28
N GLY A 91 -10.89 -8.59 -4.95
CA GLY A 91 -10.47 -8.16 -6.28
C GLY A 91 -9.33 -7.16 -6.25
N SER A 92 -8.76 -6.88 -7.42
CA SER A 92 -7.76 -5.83 -7.64
C SER A 92 -8.30 -4.44 -7.30
N ILE A 93 -9.56 -4.23 -7.68
CA ILE A 93 -10.36 -3.02 -7.55
C ILE A 93 -11.80 -3.42 -7.20
N PRO A 94 -12.67 -2.48 -6.80
CA PRO A 94 -14.08 -2.78 -6.58
C PRO A 94 -14.73 -3.43 -7.81
N GLY A 95 -15.35 -4.60 -7.60
CA GLY A 95 -15.96 -5.41 -8.67
C GLY A 95 -14.99 -6.24 -9.52
N GLY A 96 -13.69 -6.23 -9.22
CA GLY A 96 -12.70 -7.11 -9.87
C GLY A 96 -12.81 -8.56 -9.38
N GLU A 97 -12.37 -9.53 -10.19
CA GLU A 97 -12.38 -10.96 -9.85
C GLU A 97 -11.52 -11.26 -8.61
N SER A 98 -12.01 -12.15 -7.74
CA SER A 98 -11.28 -12.62 -6.58
C SER A 98 -9.97 -13.30 -6.97
N HIS A 99 -8.86 -12.89 -6.35
CA HIS A 99 -7.55 -13.46 -6.63
C HIS A 99 -6.70 -13.50 -5.35
N ALA A 100 -6.02 -14.63 -5.11
CA ALA A 100 -5.27 -14.88 -3.88
C ALA A 100 -4.23 -13.79 -3.57
N GLY A 101 -3.58 -13.23 -4.60
CA GLY A 101 -2.64 -12.11 -4.43
C GLY A 101 -3.29 -10.85 -3.84
N TYR A 102 -4.53 -10.54 -4.22
CA TYR A 102 -5.24 -9.40 -3.67
C TYR A 102 -5.84 -9.71 -2.30
N VAL A 103 -6.19 -10.97 -2.01
CA VAL A 103 -6.54 -11.39 -0.64
C VAL A 103 -5.37 -11.10 0.31
N PHE A 104 -4.16 -11.53 -0.04
CA PHE A 104 -2.96 -11.26 0.77
C PHE A 104 -2.74 -9.75 0.98
N CYS A 105 -2.73 -8.98 -0.11
CA CYS A 105 -2.47 -7.55 -0.01
C CYS A 105 -3.55 -6.81 0.78
N ASN A 106 -4.83 -7.05 0.50
CA ASN A 106 -5.93 -6.31 1.13
C ASN A 106 -6.09 -6.64 2.62
N ILE A 107 -5.80 -7.89 3.05
CA ILE A 107 -5.79 -8.25 4.48
C ILE A 107 -4.56 -7.69 5.21
N GLY A 108 -3.44 -7.54 4.51
CA GLY A 108 -2.21 -6.99 5.07
C GLY A 108 -2.17 -5.46 5.21
N VAL A 109 -3.24 -4.76 4.80
CA VAL A 109 -3.44 -3.31 4.97
C VAL A 109 -4.09 -3.04 6.32
#